data_AF-A0A949XJ85-F1
#
_entry.id   AF-A0A949XJ85-F1
#
_cell.length_a   1.000
_cell.length_b   1.000
_cell.length_c   1.000
_cell.angle_alpha   90.00
_cell.angle_beta   90.00
_cell.angle_gamma   90.00
#
_symmetry.space_group_name_H-M   'P 1'
#
loop_
_entity.id
_entity.type
_entity.pdbx_description
1 polymer ?
#
loop_
_entity_poly.entity_id
_entity_poly.type
_entity_poly.pdbx_seq_one_letter_code
_entity_poly.pdbx_strand_id
1 'polypeptide(L)'
;MKKIGCFKKEGSLFVGAITFLPAEVQTRIMPATSKFSSVSPDYVVTHQGATDFHAEIGMGWDEYLPQHDIRYISVTLDAPTLPRPIDAVLCEDFDEQWYLFWDRLYGGRHMVETLYVQEELKPQLGIKPIQNMTANLQIHFPQLVA
;
A
#
# COMPACT_ATOMS: atom_id res chain seq x y z
N MET A 1 5.92 -0.65 -10.72
CA MET A 1 5.28 0.12 -9.63
C MET A 1 5.68 1.60 -9.67
N LYS A 2 4.84 2.49 -9.15
CA LYS A 2 5.11 3.94 -8.99
C LYS A 2 4.69 4.40 -7.59
N LYS A 3 5.54 5.20 -6.94
CA LYS A 3 5.16 5.92 -5.71
C LYS A 3 4.21 7.03 -6.08
N ILE A 4 3.00 6.99 -5.53
CA ILE A 4 1.93 7.96 -5.78
C ILE A 4 1.50 8.69 -4.50
N GLY A 5 2.08 8.39 -3.34
CA GLY A 5 1.79 9.15 -2.14
C GLY A 5 2.82 8.99 -1.03
N CYS A 6 2.82 9.97 -0.12
CA CYS A 6 3.66 10.03 1.06
C CYS A 6 2.80 10.50 2.24
N PHE A 7 2.87 9.75 3.33
CA PHE A 7 2.03 9.92 4.51
C PHE A 7 2.86 9.82 5.78
N LYS A 8 2.39 10.53 6.81
CA LYS A 8 2.83 10.37 8.19
C LYS A 8 1.70 9.78 8.99
N LYS A 9 2.04 8.88 9.90
CA LYS A 9 1.09 8.30 10.84
C LYS A 9 0.94 9.23 12.05
N GLU A 10 -0.28 9.66 12.32
CA GLU A 10 -0.67 10.51 13.45
C GLU A 10 -1.71 9.74 14.28
N GLY A 11 -1.24 8.94 15.24
CA GLY A 11 -2.09 8.02 15.99
C GLY A 11 -2.64 6.91 15.08
N SER A 12 -3.96 6.92 14.85
CA SER A 12 -4.64 5.98 13.95
C SER A 12 -4.89 6.55 12.55
N LEU A 13 -4.54 7.80 12.31
CA LEU A 13 -4.72 8.50 11.04
C LEU A 13 -3.43 8.47 10.23
N PHE A 14 -3.53 8.41 8.91
CA PHE A 14 -2.43 8.75 8.02
C PHE A 14 -2.73 10.06 7.32
N VAL A 15 -1.83 11.04 7.44
CA VAL A 15 -1.95 12.37 6.84
C VAL A 15 -0.84 12.56 5.84
N GLY A 16 -1.19 12.99 4.64
CA GLY A 16 -0.22 13.12 3.57
C GLY A 16 -0.84 13.63 2.28
N ALA A 17 -0.22 13.28 1.16
CA ALA A 17 -0.72 13.62 -0.16
C ALA A 17 -0.61 12.45 -1.13
N ILE A 18 -1.58 12.39 -2.03
CA ILE A 18 -1.54 11.55 -3.23
C ILE A 18 -1.21 12.45 -4.42
N THR A 19 -0.17 12.10 -5.17
CA THR A 19 0.34 12.88 -6.30
C THR A 19 0.29 12.05 -7.57
N PHE A 20 -0.42 12.57 -8.59
CA PHE A 20 -0.44 12.02 -9.95
C PHE A 20 -0.66 13.16 -10.94
N LEU A 21 0.03 13.21 -12.08
CA LEU A 21 -0.07 14.36 -12.97
C LEU A 21 -1.51 14.51 -13.54
N PRO A 22 -2.13 15.72 -13.47
CA PRO A 22 -1.60 17.01 -13.00
C PRO A 22 -1.99 17.43 -11.57
N ALA A 23 -2.52 16.52 -10.74
CA ALA A 23 -3.08 16.82 -9.43
C ALA A 23 -2.17 16.37 -8.26
N GLU A 24 -2.26 17.12 -7.17
CA GLU A 24 -1.84 16.69 -5.85
C GLU A 24 -3.02 16.88 -4.90
N VAL A 25 -3.41 15.81 -4.23
CA VAL A 25 -4.56 15.79 -3.33
C VAL A 25 -4.07 15.53 -1.92
N GLN A 26 -4.14 16.56 -1.08
CA GLN A 26 -3.94 16.39 0.35
C GLN A 26 -4.99 15.42 0.88
N THR A 27 -4.56 14.39 1.59
CA THR A 27 -5.34 13.18 1.85
C THR A 27 -5.21 12.73 3.30
N ARG A 28 -6.30 12.21 3.84
CA ARG A 28 -6.36 11.54 5.13
C ARG A 28 -6.89 10.12 4.95
N ILE A 29 -6.19 9.15 5.51
CA ILE A 29 -6.66 7.77 5.63
C ILE A 29 -7.00 7.55 7.09
N MET A 30 -8.29 7.38 7.39
CA MET A 30 -8.80 7.30 8.76
C MET A 30 -9.51 5.97 9.00
N PRO A 31 -9.52 5.44 10.24
CA PRO A 31 -10.25 4.22 10.55
C PRO A 31 -11.74 4.36 10.19
N ALA A 32 -12.31 3.33 9.59
CA ALA A 32 -13.73 3.28 9.32
C ALA A 32 -14.52 3.25 10.64
N THR A 33 -15.52 4.12 10.79
CA THR A 33 -16.34 4.25 12.00
C THR A 33 -17.28 3.08 12.22
N SER A 34 -17.60 2.34 11.15
CA SER A 34 -18.52 1.20 11.18
C SER A 34 -18.02 0.07 10.30
N LYS A 35 -17.82 -1.11 10.90
CA LYS A 35 -17.57 -2.37 10.18
C LYS A 35 -18.83 -3.22 10.27
N PHE A 36 -19.40 -3.54 9.12
CA PHE A 36 -20.63 -4.35 9.03
C PHE A 36 -20.33 -5.82 8.74
N SER A 37 -19.12 -6.14 8.32
CA SER A 37 -18.66 -7.50 7.98
C SER A 37 -17.13 -7.58 8.01
N SER A 38 -16.59 -8.80 7.90
CA SER A 38 -15.16 -9.05 7.74
C SER A 38 -14.57 -8.54 6.42
N VAL A 39 -15.42 -8.17 5.46
CA VAL A 39 -15.01 -7.61 4.15
C VAL A 39 -15.14 -6.08 4.17
N SER A 40 -15.72 -5.52 5.23
CA SER A 40 -15.82 -4.07 5.38
C SER A 40 -14.43 -3.45 5.45
N PRO A 41 -14.25 -2.24 4.91
CA PRO A 41 -12.97 -1.55 4.97
C PRO A 41 -12.54 -1.27 6.41
N ASP A 42 -11.24 -1.32 6.63
CA ASP A 42 -10.59 -0.90 7.87
C ASP A 42 -10.39 0.60 7.89
N TYR A 43 -10.21 1.22 6.71
CA TYR A 43 -9.96 2.64 6.55
C TYR A 43 -10.81 3.26 5.44
N VAL A 44 -11.10 4.54 5.59
CA VAL A 44 -11.68 5.41 4.57
C VAL A 44 -10.62 6.42 4.13
N VAL A 45 -10.46 6.58 2.82
CA VAL A 45 -9.56 7.56 2.22
C VAL A 45 -10.35 8.79 1.85
N THR A 46 -9.93 9.95 2.32
CA THR A 46 -10.62 11.22 2.10
C THR A 46 -9.67 12.33 1.68
N HIS A 47 -10.13 13.27 0.86
CA HIS A 47 -9.36 14.52 0.67
C HIS A 47 -9.41 15.41 1.92
N GLN A 48 -8.34 16.15 2.16
CA GLN A 48 -8.25 17.09 3.27
C GLN A 48 -9.19 18.28 3.03
N GLY A 49 -10.06 18.57 4.02
CA GLY A 49 -11.07 19.63 3.91
C GLY A 49 -12.47 19.12 3.52
N ALA A 50 -12.64 17.81 3.43
CA ALA A 50 -13.94 17.18 3.25
C ALA A 50 -15.01 17.64 4.23
N THR A 51 -16.21 17.87 3.69
CA THR A 51 -17.47 17.93 4.44
C THR A 51 -18.20 16.60 4.34
N ASP A 52 -19.24 16.42 5.16
CA ASP A 52 -20.02 15.17 5.27
C ASP A 52 -20.60 14.65 3.93
N PHE A 53 -20.66 15.48 2.88
CA PHE A 53 -21.25 15.13 1.59
C PHE A 53 -20.24 14.78 0.48
N HIS A 54 -18.94 15.04 0.66
CA HIS A 54 -17.96 15.00 -0.45
C HIS A 54 -16.57 14.49 -0.03
N ALA A 55 -16.49 13.55 0.91
CA ALA A 55 -15.23 13.20 1.54
C ALA A 55 -14.45 12.08 0.86
N GLU A 56 -15.15 11.04 0.43
CA GLU A 56 -14.56 9.72 0.21
C GLU A 56 -14.04 9.57 -1.21
N ILE A 57 -12.77 9.21 -1.32
CA ILE A 57 -12.07 8.98 -2.59
C ILE A 57 -11.50 7.56 -2.66
N GLY A 58 -11.77 6.72 -1.66
CA GLY A 58 -11.30 5.35 -1.60
C GLY A 58 -11.47 4.70 -0.24
N MET A 59 -11.04 3.45 -0.16
CA MET A 59 -11.12 2.60 1.02
C MET A 59 -9.83 1.80 1.20
N GLY A 60 -9.56 1.35 2.42
CA GLY A 60 -8.39 0.55 2.73
C GLY A 60 -8.68 -0.63 3.65
N TRP A 61 -7.87 -1.69 3.52
CA TRP A 61 -7.96 -2.93 4.29
C TRP A 61 -6.59 -3.28 4.85
N ASP A 62 -6.54 -3.61 6.14
CA ASP A 62 -5.37 -4.17 6.78
C ASP A 62 -5.12 -5.57 6.23
N GLU A 63 -3.95 -5.77 5.63
CA GLU A 63 -3.53 -7.03 5.05
C GLU A 63 -2.25 -7.52 5.71
N TYR A 64 -2.09 -8.84 5.72
CA TYR A 64 -0.94 -9.51 6.30
C TYR A 64 -0.44 -10.60 5.34
N LEU A 65 0.86 -10.61 5.08
CA LEU A 65 1.52 -11.63 4.28
C LEU A 65 2.34 -12.56 5.18
N PRO A 66 1.82 -13.75 5.57
CA PRO A 66 2.45 -14.60 6.57
C PRO A 66 3.83 -15.14 6.18
N GLN A 67 4.07 -15.37 4.88
CA GLN A 67 5.32 -15.93 4.37
C GLN A 67 6.52 -15.01 4.66
N HIS A 68 6.26 -13.72 4.87
CA HIS A 68 7.28 -12.68 4.96
C HIS A 68 7.11 -11.77 6.18
N ASP A 69 6.11 -12.05 7.03
CA ASP A 69 5.74 -11.26 8.21
C ASP A 69 5.54 -9.75 7.90
N ILE A 70 4.90 -9.46 6.76
CA ILE A 70 4.66 -8.08 6.30
C ILE A 70 3.23 -7.69 6.61
N ARG A 71 3.05 -6.51 7.18
CA ARG A 71 1.75 -5.84 7.27
C ARG A 71 1.72 -4.67 6.30
N TYR A 72 0.60 -4.52 5.60
CA TYR A 72 0.37 -3.42 4.67
C TYR A 72 -1.11 -3.08 4.64
N ILE A 73 -1.45 -1.91 4.10
CA ILE A 73 -2.84 -1.55 3.84
C ILE A 73 -3.05 -1.63 2.34
N SER A 74 -3.94 -2.53 1.90
CA SER A 74 -4.43 -2.52 0.52
C SER A 74 -5.40 -1.35 0.40
N VAL A 75 -5.21 -0.48 -0.58
CA VAL A 75 -6.02 0.74 -0.77
C VAL A 75 -6.63 0.74 -2.15
N THR A 76 -7.95 0.89 -2.26
CA THR A 76 -8.62 1.12 -3.55
C THR A 76 -9.09 2.57 -3.59
N LEU A 77 -8.54 3.35 -4.52
CA LEU A 77 -8.99 4.70 -4.82
C LEU A 77 -10.08 4.64 -5.89
N ASP A 78 -11.26 5.18 -5.60
CA ASP A 78 -12.43 5.12 -6.46
C ASP A 78 -13.21 6.44 -6.41
N ALA A 79 -12.56 7.52 -6.86
CA ALA A 79 -13.19 8.82 -6.99
C ALA A 79 -13.87 8.95 -8.37
N PRO A 80 -15.01 9.67 -8.49
CA PRO A 80 -15.67 9.90 -9.79
C PRO A 80 -14.79 10.56 -10.86
N THR A 81 -13.70 11.24 -10.45
CA THR A 81 -12.71 11.83 -11.36
C THR A 81 -11.74 10.80 -11.95
N LEU A 82 -11.71 9.58 -11.42
CA LEU A 82 -10.88 8.50 -11.93
C LEU A 82 -11.64 7.74 -13.02
N PRO A 83 -10.99 7.41 -14.16
CA PRO A 83 -11.62 6.65 -15.23
C PRO A 83 -11.95 5.19 -14.83
N ARG A 84 -11.32 4.70 -13.75
CA ARG A 84 -11.54 3.40 -13.11
C ARG A 84 -10.91 3.40 -11.71
N PRO A 85 -11.34 2.49 -10.82
CA PRO A 85 -10.66 2.29 -9.55
C PRO A 85 -9.17 1.97 -9.72
N ILE A 86 -8.39 2.38 -8.73
CA ILE A 86 -6.93 2.22 -8.66
C ILE A 86 -6.58 1.48 -7.37
N ASP A 87 -6.04 0.27 -7.50
CA ASP A 87 -5.54 -0.50 -6.37
C ASP A 87 -4.08 -0.15 -6.07
N ALA A 88 -3.83 0.23 -4.83
CA ALA A 88 -2.56 0.67 -4.31
C ALA A 88 -2.24 -0.06 -3.00
N VAL A 89 -1.01 0.08 -2.54
CA VAL A 89 -0.55 -0.46 -1.26
C VAL A 89 0.13 0.64 -0.49
N LEU A 90 -0.33 0.84 0.75
CA LEU A 90 0.33 1.68 1.72
C LEU A 90 1.20 0.81 2.63
N CYS A 91 2.47 1.15 2.75
CA CYS A 91 3.42 0.42 3.58
C CYS A 91 4.37 1.39 4.30
N GLU A 92 4.85 0.95 5.45
CA GLU A 92 5.83 1.67 6.26
C GLU A 92 7.24 1.50 5.69
N ASP A 93 7.98 2.60 5.65
CA ASP A 93 9.41 2.66 5.35
C ASP A 93 10.24 2.83 6.64
N PHE A 94 11.57 2.77 6.53
CA PHE A 94 12.51 2.81 7.66
C PHE A 94 12.43 4.07 8.55
N ASP A 95 11.96 5.20 8.03
CA ASP A 95 11.93 6.50 8.73
C ASP A 95 10.53 6.89 9.26
N GLU A 96 9.71 5.90 9.66
CA GLU A 96 8.31 6.09 10.11
C GLU A 96 7.43 6.82 9.06
N GLN A 97 7.90 6.90 7.81
CA GLN A 97 7.16 7.41 6.68
C GLN A 97 6.37 6.28 6.05
N TRP A 98 5.19 6.60 5.53
CA TRP A 98 4.31 5.65 4.87
C TRP A 98 4.17 6.05 3.41
N TYR A 99 4.41 5.10 2.50
CA TYR A 99 4.33 5.37 1.07
C TYR A 99 3.20 4.60 0.42
N LEU A 100 2.47 5.29 -0.44
CA LEU A 100 1.41 4.71 -1.25
C LEU A 100 1.99 4.39 -2.62
N PHE A 101 1.94 3.12 -2.99
CA PHE A 101 2.43 2.63 -4.24
C PHE A 101 1.32 2.06 -5.11
N TRP A 102 1.45 2.23 -6.41
CA TRP A 102 0.50 1.74 -7.39
C TRP A 102 1.20 1.00 -8.53
N ASP A 103 0.53 -0.01 -9.08
CA ASP A 103 0.90 -0.66 -10.34
C ASP A 103 -0.32 -0.83 -11.27
N ARG A 104 -0.09 -0.76 -12.58
CA ARG A 104 -1.15 -0.98 -13.58
C ARG A 104 -1.45 -2.45 -13.81
N LEU A 105 -0.46 -3.33 -13.62
CA LEU A 105 -0.49 -4.71 -14.10
C LEU A 105 -0.99 -5.68 -13.03
N TYR A 106 -0.88 -5.32 -11.76
CA TYR A 106 -1.12 -6.22 -10.64
C TYR A 106 -1.98 -5.51 -9.60
N GLY A 107 -3.02 -6.19 -9.10
CA GLY A 107 -3.80 -5.71 -7.94
C GLY A 107 -2.97 -5.74 -6.65
N GLY A 108 -3.40 -5.00 -5.62
CA GLY A 108 -2.59 -4.72 -4.42
C GLY A 108 -1.91 -5.94 -3.77
N ARG A 109 -2.64 -7.04 -3.58
CA ARG A 109 -2.09 -8.27 -2.99
C ARG A 109 -1.00 -8.93 -3.85
N HIS A 110 -1.26 -9.04 -5.16
CA HIS A 110 -0.30 -9.60 -6.10
C HIS A 110 0.92 -8.70 -6.28
N MET A 111 0.73 -7.39 -6.10
CA MET A 111 1.81 -6.40 -6.09
C MET A 111 2.77 -6.69 -4.94
N VAL A 112 2.29 -6.87 -3.69
CA VAL A 112 3.19 -7.18 -2.55
C VAL A 112 3.91 -8.52 -2.72
N GLU A 113 3.19 -9.57 -3.12
CA GLU A 113 3.76 -10.91 -3.33
C GLU A 113 4.82 -10.91 -4.45
N THR A 114 4.56 -10.24 -5.57
CA THR A 114 5.50 -10.15 -6.70
C THR A 114 6.69 -9.26 -6.37
N LEU A 115 6.52 -8.23 -5.55
CA LEU A 115 7.56 -7.25 -5.29
C LEU A 115 8.50 -7.62 -4.14
N TYR A 116 8.07 -8.48 -3.22
CA TYR A 116 9.00 -9.11 -2.28
C TYR A 116 10.05 -9.96 -2.99
N VAL A 117 9.64 -10.57 -4.11
CA VAL A 117 10.49 -11.39 -4.99
C VAL A 117 11.46 -10.53 -5.80
N GLN A 118 11.13 -9.26 -6.09
CA GLN A 118 11.93 -8.40 -6.98
C GLN A 118 13.07 -7.62 -6.31
N GLU A 119 13.35 -7.81 -5.00
CA GLU A 119 14.44 -7.16 -4.23
C GLU A 119 14.41 -5.62 -4.14
N GLU A 120 13.78 -4.92 -5.09
CA GLU A 120 13.70 -3.45 -5.18
C GLU A 120 12.96 -2.81 -4.01
N LEU A 121 12.08 -3.56 -3.33
CA LEU A 121 11.28 -3.07 -2.21
C LEU A 121 11.81 -3.47 -0.83
N LYS A 122 12.75 -4.42 -0.73
CA LYS A 122 13.36 -4.81 0.55
C LYS A 122 13.94 -3.58 1.31
N PRO A 123 14.64 -2.64 0.64
CA PRO A 123 15.18 -1.44 1.28
C PRO A 123 14.17 -0.31 1.53
N GLN A 124 12.91 -0.42 1.10
CA GLN A 124 11.86 0.59 1.35
C GLN A 124 10.75 0.07 2.28
N LEU A 125 10.84 -1.20 2.70
CA LEU A 125 9.84 -1.90 3.51
C LEU A 125 10.41 -2.35 4.87
N GLY A 126 11.54 -1.81 5.32
CA GLY A 126 12.10 -2.20 6.61
C GLY A 126 12.88 -3.52 6.63
N ILE A 127 12.99 -4.23 5.50
CA ILE A 127 13.47 -5.63 5.47
C ILE A 127 14.96 -5.70 5.15
N LYS A 128 15.75 -6.20 6.11
CA LYS A 128 17.17 -6.48 5.89
C LYS A 128 17.31 -7.48 4.73
N PRO A 129 18.21 -7.24 3.76
CA PRO A 129 18.50 -8.21 2.72
C PRO A 129 18.78 -9.56 3.37
N ILE A 130 18.11 -10.63 2.91
CA ILE A 130 18.43 -11.99 3.35
C ILE A 130 19.90 -12.19 2.99
N GLN A 131 20.77 -12.31 4.00
CA GLN A 131 22.23 -12.31 3.81
C GLN A 131 22.76 -13.45 2.94
N ASN A 132 21.92 -14.38 2.46
CA ASN A 132 22.30 -15.47 1.58
C ASN A 132 21.20 -15.73 0.54
N MET A 133 21.04 -14.79 -0.40
CA MET A 133 20.16 -14.91 -1.57
C MET A 133 20.42 -16.20 -2.38
N THR A 134 21.67 -16.65 -2.45
CA THR A 134 22.07 -17.91 -3.10
C THR A 134 21.48 -19.14 -2.43
N ALA A 135 21.42 -19.18 -1.09
CA ALA A 135 20.91 -20.34 -0.36
C ALA A 135 19.39 -20.50 -0.53
N ASN A 136 18.65 -19.39 -0.59
CA ASN A 136 17.20 -19.42 -0.70
C ASN A 136 16.73 -19.75 -2.13
N LEU A 137 17.48 -19.28 -3.14
CA LEU A 137 17.27 -19.66 -4.54
C LEU A 137 17.58 -21.15 -4.76
N GLN A 138 18.61 -21.70 -4.12
CA GLN A 138 18.92 -23.14 -4.19
C GLN A 138 17.78 -24.01 -3.62
N ILE A 139 17.11 -23.55 -2.56
CA ILE A 139 16.04 -24.29 -1.87
C ILE A 139 14.74 -24.26 -2.68
N HIS A 140 14.35 -23.10 -3.22
CA HIS A 140 13.03 -22.93 -3.83
C HIS A 140 13.05 -22.98 -5.36
N PHE A 141 14.19 -22.69 -6.00
CA PHE A 141 14.35 -22.65 -7.44
C PHE A 141 15.71 -23.23 -7.89
N PRO A 142 15.99 -24.51 -7.56
CA PRO A 142 17.30 -25.13 -7.83
C PRO A 142 17.69 -25.09 -9.32
N GLN A 143 16.72 -25.02 -10.23
CA GLN A 143 16.94 -24.91 -11.67
C GLN A 143 17.54 -23.57 -12.15
N LEU A 144 17.53 -22.54 -11.30
CA LEU A 144 18.07 -21.22 -11.61
C LEU A 144 19.48 -21.00 -11.05
N VAL A 145 19.99 -21.95 -10.26
CA VAL A 145 21.32 -21.90 -9.63
C VAL A 145 22.12 -23.11 -10.12
N ALA A 146 22.60 -23.01 -11.37
CA ALA A 146 23.51 -23.95 -12.00
C ALA A 146 24.83 -23.25 -12.33
#